data_AF-A0A7C6IV81-F1
#
_entry.id   AF-A0A7C6IV81-F1
#
_cell.length_a   1.000
_cell.length_b   1.000
_cell.length_c   1.000
_cell.angle_alpha   90.00
_cell.angle_beta   90.00
_cell.angle_gamma   90.00
#
_symmetry.space_group_name_H-M   'P 1'
#
loop_
_entity.id
_entity.type
_entity.pdbx_description
1 polymer ?
#
loop_
_entity_poly.entity_id
_entity_poly.type
_entity_poly.pdbx_seq_one_letter_code
_entity_poly.pdbx_strand_id
1 'polypeptide(L)'
;MDSYQPQQNKEKEIKNPQIGDQNIMGSEMHDRDYLNDVLATEKYLTECFNTFIREASHLSLYGDLNRILAETHQCSREIFNLMFKKGWYTLQGAERKEIEQIYQQFTNYRSQFPLENITQ
;
A
#
# COMPACT_ATOMS: atom_id res chain seq x y z
N MET A 1 -16.46 43.29 7.25
CA MET A 1 -16.25 42.37 6.11
C MET A 1 -15.07 41.51 6.49
N ASP A 2 -15.35 40.46 7.25
CA ASP A 2 -14.31 39.51 7.70
C ASP A 2 -14.00 38.57 6.54
N SER A 3 -12.75 38.64 6.09
CA SER A 3 -12.23 37.81 5.03
C SER A 3 -12.19 36.35 5.49
N TYR A 4 -12.99 35.51 4.83
CA TYR A 4 -12.83 34.06 4.91
C TYR A 4 -11.44 33.69 4.36
N GLN A 5 -10.54 33.30 5.26
CA GLN A 5 -9.34 32.55 4.89
C GLN A 5 -9.76 31.09 4.73
N PRO A 6 -9.56 30.45 3.55
CA PRO A 6 -9.78 29.02 3.42
C PRO A 6 -8.75 28.29 4.28
N GLN A 7 -9.22 27.54 5.28
CA GLN A 7 -8.40 26.63 6.07
C GLN A 7 -7.73 25.63 5.12
N GLN A 8 -6.39 25.68 5.06
CA GLN A 8 -5.58 24.69 4.36
C GLN A 8 -5.93 23.30 4.88
N ASN A 9 -6.39 22.45 3.97
CA ASN A 9 -6.67 21.03 4.18
C ASN A 9 -5.34 20.36 4.55
N LYS A 10 -5.04 20.24 5.85
CA LYS A 10 -3.90 19.42 6.31
C LYS A 10 -4.28 17.96 6.08
N GLU A 11 -3.81 17.42 4.95
CA GLU A 11 -3.75 15.99 4.66
C GLU A 11 -3.28 15.26 5.93
N LYS A 12 -4.12 14.34 6.43
CA LYS A 12 -3.86 13.68 7.70
C LYS A 12 -2.86 12.56 7.47
N GLU A 13 -1.58 12.90 7.61
CA GLU A 13 -0.51 11.92 7.80
C GLU A 13 -0.90 10.97 8.94
N ILE A 14 -0.93 9.66 8.68
CA ILE A 14 -1.24 8.62 9.66
C ILE A 14 0.07 7.93 10.05
N LYS A 15 0.53 8.17 11.28
CA LYS A 15 1.71 7.53 11.88
C LYS A 15 1.57 7.42 13.40
N ASN A 16 2.25 6.45 14.00
CA ASN A 16 2.40 6.38 15.45
C ASN A 16 3.55 7.26 15.94
N PRO A 17 3.59 7.64 17.23
CA PRO A 17 4.75 8.29 17.83
C PRO A 17 6.03 7.49 17.59
N GLN A 18 7.10 8.18 17.20
CA GLN A 18 8.38 7.52 16.92
C GLN A 18 9.03 7.05 18.22
N ILE A 19 9.43 5.78 18.26
CA ILE A 19 10.15 5.16 19.39
C ILE A 19 11.60 4.90 18.96
N GLY A 20 12.57 5.37 19.76
CA GLY A 20 14.01 5.25 19.49
C GLY A 20 14.65 6.56 19.02
N ASP A 21 15.99 6.59 18.97
CA ASP A 21 16.78 7.80 18.72
C ASP A 21 16.51 8.41 17.35
N GLN A 22 16.39 9.74 17.33
CA GLN A 22 15.99 10.52 16.15
C GLN A 22 17.18 11.01 15.31
N ASN A 23 18.41 10.72 15.74
CA ASN A 23 19.63 11.21 15.11
C ASN A 23 20.47 10.04 14.61
N ILE A 24 20.06 9.50 13.47
CA ILE A 24 20.88 8.56 12.71
C ILE A 24 21.63 9.38 11.66
N MET A 25 22.78 9.92 12.06
CA MET A 25 23.71 10.61 11.16
C MET A 25 25.07 9.92 11.29
N GLY A 26 25.24 8.85 10.50
CA GLY A 26 26.45 8.05 10.39
C GLY A 26 26.36 7.13 9.17
N SER A 27 27.48 6.58 8.70
CA SER A 27 27.54 5.69 7.53
C SER A 27 27.05 4.26 7.80
N GLU A 28 26.58 3.97 9.01
CA GLU A 28 26.16 2.64 9.44
C GLU A 28 24.68 2.40 9.12
N MET A 29 24.32 1.17 8.75
CA MET A 29 22.92 0.78 8.58
C MET A 29 22.28 0.56 9.95
N HIS A 30 21.12 1.16 10.17
CA HIS A 30 20.38 1.02 11.42
C HIS A 30 19.15 0.12 11.25
N ASP A 31 18.53 -0.30 12.35
CA ASP A 31 17.33 -1.17 12.34
C ASP A 31 16.25 -0.69 11.38
N ARG A 32 16.06 0.64 11.27
CA ARG A 32 15.09 1.22 10.34
C ARG A 32 15.47 0.96 8.88
N ASP A 33 16.74 1.11 8.55
CA ASP A 33 17.26 0.89 7.19
C ASP A 33 17.18 -0.59 6.82
N TYR A 34 17.57 -1.48 7.74
CA TYR A 34 17.40 -2.92 7.56
C TYR A 34 15.93 -3.31 7.34
N LEU A 35 15.00 -2.81 8.17
CA LEU A 35 13.59 -3.13 7.99
C LEU A 35 13.00 -2.54 6.71
N ASN A 36 13.47 -1.36 6.27
CA ASN A 36 13.09 -0.80 4.96
C ASN A 36 13.57 -1.68 3.81
N ASP A 37 14.81 -2.15 3.85
CA ASP A 37 15.39 -3.02 2.82
C ASP A 37 14.68 -4.38 2.75
N VAL A 38 14.43 -5.00 3.92
CA VAL A 38 13.66 -6.24 4.01
C VAL A 38 12.22 -6.02 3.50
N LEU A 39 11.55 -4.94 3.90
CA LEU A 39 10.19 -4.63 3.42
C LEU A 39 10.16 -4.41 1.89
N ALA A 40 11.16 -3.75 1.31
CA ALA A 40 11.28 -3.58 -0.13
C ALA A 40 11.47 -4.93 -0.83
N THR A 41 12.33 -5.78 -0.29
CA THR A 41 12.57 -7.14 -0.79
C THR A 41 11.29 -7.98 -0.76
N GLU A 42 10.54 -7.98 0.34
CA GLU A 42 9.27 -8.73 0.46
C GLU A 42 8.21 -8.25 -0.55
N LYS A 43 8.13 -6.94 -0.80
CA LYS A 43 7.26 -6.38 -1.85
C LYS A 43 7.65 -6.88 -3.24
N TYR A 44 8.95 -6.84 -3.55
CA TYR A 44 9.46 -7.32 -4.82
C TYR A 44 9.17 -8.83 -5.02
N LEU A 45 9.45 -9.65 -4.00
CA LEU A 45 9.16 -11.09 -4.06
C LEU A 45 7.66 -11.36 -4.27
N THR A 46 6.81 -10.61 -3.58
CA THR A 46 5.35 -10.68 -3.76
C THR A 46 4.93 -10.41 -5.21
N GLU A 47 5.49 -9.38 -5.84
CA GLU A 47 5.20 -9.06 -7.26
C GLU A 47 5.67 -10.18 -8.21
N CYS A 48 6.86 -10.72 -7.97
CA CYS A 48 7.41 -11.85 -8.75
C CYS A 48 6.54 -13.10 -8.62
N PHE A 49 6.15 -13.47 -7.40
CA PHE A 49 5.33 -14.66 -7.16
C PHE A 49 3.91 -14.50 -7.71
N ASN A 50 3.30 -13.31 -7.62
CA ASN A 50 2.01 -13.03 -8.24
C ASN A 50 2.05 -13.21 -9.77
N THR A 51 3.14 -12.77 -10.41
CA THR A 51 3.34 -12.98 -11.84
C THR A 51 3.49 -14.47 -12.15
N PHE A 52 4.39 -15.15 -11.43
CA PHE A 52 4.72 -16.54 -11.69
C PHE A 52 3.54 -17.50 -11.45
N ILE A 53 2.84 -17.36 -10.32
CA ILE A 53 1.74 -18.26 -9.96
C ILE A 53 0.58 -18.22 -10.96
N ARG A 54 0.32 -17.04 -11.56
CA ARG A 54 -0.71 -16.88 -12.59
C ARG A 54 -0.41 -17.65 -13.87
N GLU A 55 0.86 -17.98 -14.12
CA GLU A 55 1.34 -18.66 -15.31
C GLU A 55 1.77 -20.11 -15.03
N ALA A 56 1.68 -20.56 -13.77
CA ALA A 56 2.05 -21.91 -13.36
C ALA A 56 1.02 -22.94 -13.86
N SER A 57 1.42 -23.76 -14.85
CA SER A 57 0.56 -24.78 -15.45
C SER A 57 0.48 -26.10 -14.66
N HIS A 58 1.42 -26.34 -13.74
CA HIS A 58 1.49 -27.57 -12.94
C HIS A 58 0.86 -27.37 -11.55
N LEU A 59 -0.16 -28.17 -11.22
CA LEU A 59 -0.98 -27.96 -10.02
C LEU A 59 -0.20 -28.04 -8.69
N SER A 60 0.75 -28.98 -8.56
CA SER A 60 1.56 -29.06 -7.34
C SER A 60 2.47 -27.85 -7.18
N LEU A 61 3.03 -27.35 -8.29
CA LEU A 61 3.92 -26.19 -8.27
C LEU A 61 3.11 -24.93 -7.96
N TYR A 62 1.92 -24.81 -8.53
CA TYR A 62 0.96 -23.77 -8.17
C TYR A 62 0.66 -23.79 -6.67
N GLY A 63 0.42 -24.97 -6.09
CA GLY A 63 0.17 -25.13 -4.66
C GLY A 63 1.33 -24.64 -3.80
N ASP A 64 2.56 -25.04 -4.14
CA ASP A 64 3.77 -24.61 -3.43
C ASP A 64 3.99 -23.10 -3.52
N LEU A 65 3.84 -22.53 -4.72
CA LEU A 65 3.97 -21.09 -4.96
C LEU A 65 2.87 -20.30 -4.23
N ASN A 66 1.64 -20.82 -4.17
CA ASN A 66 0.55 -20.18 -3.46
C ASN A 66 0.85 -20.09 -1.97
N ARG A 67 1.39 -21.17 -1.39
CA ARG A 67 1.79 -21.21 0.01
C ARG A 67 2.93 -20.22 0.27
N ILE A 68 3.97 -20.22 -0.56
CA ILE A 68 5.10 -19.29 -0.43
C ILE A 68 4.61 -17.84 -0.53
N LEU A 69 3.78 -17.52 -1.52
CA LEU A 69 3.23 -16.17 -1.70
C LEU A 69 2.42 -15.73 -0.47
N ALA A 70 1.61 -16.62 0.12
CA ALA A 70 0.87 -16.33 1.34
C ALA A 70 1.80 -16.06 2.54
N GLU A 71 2.86 -16.85 2.69
CA GLU A 71 3.90 -16.66 3.72
C GLU A 71 4.63 -15.32 3.51
N THR A 72 5.05 -14.99 2.28
CA THR A 72 5.68 -13.70 1.92
C THR A 72 4.77 -12.50 2.23
N HIS A 73 3.47 -12.59 1.91
CA HIS A 73 2.50 -11.56 2.28
C HIS A 73 2.41 -11.36 3.80
N GLN A 74 2.40 -12.46 4.56
CA GLN A 74 2.36 -12.40 6.02
C GLN A 74 3.63 -11.75 6.59
N CYS A 75 4.81 -12.13 6.12
CA CYS A 75 6.08 -11.50 6.50
C CYS A 75 6.08 -9.99 6.23
N SER A 76 5.69 -9.58 5.02
CA SER A 76 5.56 -8.17 4.65
C SER A 76 4.63 -7.41 5.59
N ARG A 77 3.49 -8.01 5.96
CA ARG A 77 2.52 -7.42 6.89
C ARG A 77 3.09 -7.26 8.30
N GLU A 78 3.83 -8.25 8.79
CA GLU A 78 4.46 -8.20 10.11
C GLU A 78 5.53 -7.11 10.19
N ILE A 79 6.38 -7.00 9.16
CA ILE A 79 7.40 -5.95 9.07
C ILE A 79 6.73 -4.57 9.02
N PHE A 80 5.72 -4.40 8.16
CA PHE A 80 4.95 -3.16 8.08
C PHE A 80 4.35 -2.78 9.43
N ASN A 81 3.67 -3.71 10.11
CA ASN A 81 3.04 -3.46 11.41
C ASN A 81 4.10 -3.08 12.46
N LEU A 82 5.26 -3.73 12.46
CA LEU A 82 6.37 -3.42 13.37
C LEU A 82 6.90 -2.00 13.13
N MET A 83 7.20 -1.65 11.88
CA MET A 83 7.67 -0.31 11.51
C MET A 83 6.63 0.76 11.82
N PHE A 84 5.35 0.48 11.55
CA PHE A 84 4.25 1.38 11.89
C PHE A 84 4.13 1.55 13.40
N LYS A 85 4.21 0.48 14.20
CA LYS A 85 4.20 0.53 15.68
C LYS A 85 5.36 1.37 16.23
N LYS A 86 6.53 1.32 15.61
CA LYS A 86 7.71 2.11 15.98
C LYS A 86 7.66 3.57 15.48
N GLY A 87 6.64 3.94 14.71
CA GLY A 87 6.51 5.27 14.10
C GLY A 87 7.50 5.52 12.95
N TRP A 88 8.07 4.46 12.38
CA TRP A 88 9.05 4.53 11.29
C TRP A 88 8.42 4.54 9.89
N TYR A 89 7.12 4.24 9.82
CA TYR A 89 6.33 4.21 8.59
C TYR A 89 5.17 5.20 8.69
N THR A 90 5.07 6.05 7.67
CA THR A 90 4.01 7.05 7.51
C THR A 90 3.08 6.62 6.39
N LEU A 91 1.78 6.72 6.62
CA LEU A 91 0.76 6.61 5.57
C LEU A 91 0.19 7.98 5.26
N GLN A 92 -0.12 8.23 3.99
CA GLN A 92 -0.93 9.36 3.59
C GLN A 92 -2.37 8.91 3.44
N GLY A 93 -3.29 9.59 4.14
CA GLY A 93 -4.72 9.40 3.88
C GLY A 93 -5.06 9.98 2.50
N ALA A 94 -5.81 9.21 1.69
CA ALA A 94 -6.29 9.71 0.40
C ALA A 94 -7.19 10.94 0.59
N GLU A 95 -7.05 11.95 -0.27
CA GLU A 95 -7.87 13.15 -0.15
C GLU A 95 -9.33 12.80 -0.49
N ARG A 96 -10.29 13.25 0.31
CA ARG A 96 -11.72 12.98 0.05
C ARG A 96 -12.12 13.40 -1.37
N LYS A 97 -11.59 14.54 -1.82
CA LYS A 97 -11.84 15.08 -3.15
C LYS A 97 -11.32 14.14 -4.25
N GLU A 98 -10.13 13.56 -4.08
CA GLU A 98 -9.58 12.57 -5.02
C GLU A 98 -10.46 11.32 -5.07
N ILE A 99 -10.92 10.84 -3.91
CA ILE A 99 -11.85 9.69 -3.82
C ILE A 99 -13.15 9.99 -4.59
N GLU A 100 -13.76 11.16 -4.35
CA GLU A 100 -15.00 11.60 -5.02
C GLU A 100 -14.81 11.73 -6.54
N GLN A 101 -13.67 12.27 -6.98
CA GLN A 101 -13.32 12.40 -8.40
C GLN A 101 -13.17 11.04 -9.07
N ILE A 102 -12.42 10.11 -8.47
CA ILE A 102 -12.22 8.75 -9.02
C ILE A 102 -13.57 8.02 -9.07
N TYR A 103 -14.41 8.16 -8.04
CA TYR A 103 -15.75 7.57 -8.03
C TYR A 103 -16.61 8.08 -9.20
N GLN A 104 -16.62 9.39 -9.45
CA GLN A 104 -17.35 9.97 -10.58
C GLN A 104 -16.80 9.49 -11.94
N GLN A 105 -15.47 9.41 -12.09
CA GLN A 105 -14.83 8.89 -13.31
C GLN A 105 -15.25 7.45 -13.60
N PHE A 106 -15.22 6.57 -12.59
CA PHE A 106 -15.65 5.18 -12.75
C PHE A 106 -17.16 5.06 -13.03
N THR A 107 -17.98 5.91 -12.40
CA THR A 107 -19.44 5.96 -12.67
C THR A 107 -19.71 6.34 -14.13
N ASN A 108 -18.99 7.34 -14.65
CA ASN A 108 -19.08 7.75 -16.05
C ASN A 108 -18.49 6.73 -17.03
N TYR A 109 -17.46 5.98 -16.62
CA TYR A 109 -16.95 4.87 -17.42
C TYR A 109 -17.99 3.75 -17.51
N ARG A 110 -18.72 3.49 -16.41
CA ARG A 110 -19.73 2.43 -16.35
C ARG A 110 -20.85 2.63 -17.37
N SER A 111 -21.24 3.87 -17.67
CA SER A 111 -22.28 4.15 -18.67
C SER A 111 -21.86 3.83 -20.11
N GLN A 112 -20.58 3.52 -20.35
CA GLN A 112 -20.07 3.08 -21.65
C GLN A 112 -20.15 1.55 -21.82
N PHE A 113 -20.53 0.79 -20.79
CA PHE A 113 -20.66 -0.66 -20.92
C PHE A 113 -21.87 -1.01 -21.80
N PRO A 114 -21.72 -1.89 -22.81
CA PRO A 114 -22.78 -2.21 -23.78
C PRO A 114 -24.05 -2.90 -23.26
N LEU A 115 -24.28 -2.99 -21.94
CA LEU A 115 -25.31 -3.87 -21.35
C LEU A 115 -26.47 -3.16 -20.62
N GLU A 116 -26.53 -1.82 -20.59
CA GLU A 116 -27.70 -1.13 -20.00
C GLU A 116 -28.90 -0.99 -20.97
N ASN A 117 -28.80 -1.46 -22.22
CA ASN A 117 -29.85 -1.34 -23.25
C ASN A 117 -30.59 -2.64 -23.64
N ILE A 118 -30.41 -3.77 -22.93
CA ILE A 118 -31.00 -5.08 -23.33
C ILE A 118 -32.21 -5.49 -22.45
N THR A 119 -32.91 -4.55 -21.84
CA THR A 119 -34.21 -4.82 -21.21
C THR A 119 -35.24 -3.79 -21.66
N GLN A 120 -35.86 -4.06 -22.80
CA GLN A 120 -37.20 -3.61 -23.18
C GLN A 120 -38.02 -4.83 -23.55
#